data_AF-A0AAJ1ILG6-F1
#
_entry.id   AF-A0AAJ1ILG6-F1
#
_cell.length_a   1.000
_cell.length_b   1.000
_cell.length_c   1.000
_cell.angle_alpha   90.00
_cell.angle_beta   90.00
_cell.angle_gamma   90.00
#
_symmetry.space_group_name_H-M   'P 1'
#
loop_
_entity.id
_entity.type
_entity.pdbx_description
1 polymer ?
#
loop_
_entity_poly.entity_id
_entity_poly.type
_entity_poly.pdbx_seq_one_letter_code
_entity_poly.pdbx_strand_id
1 'polypeptide(L)'
;MSIVACSGQIINHDSKDYDNLVNLGTTKRGDPVWINKYVYDADVAILIGHTMGNPYGGYSGGYKHCATGINPWTSIAAHHVPSVMHRKDFTPVNGESLMRHKFDEIGMKQEEGMGKKFFCCDAVLDTKSRQIEINSGYAKEMQPKSWITGNKRTYVHWAEKKYDVIVFGMPQFFHYGDGMGTNPIMFMQALSAQVIRHKRIMSDNCVFICSSSLDGDFHEDLWPYTPEMVDIFNNYNVLPDIKDIGAAFSLRPDFIEKYRNHHAFHPFHGFSMISCGHIAEMNTSAIYMVGGQKPGTARMMGLKTRATFEEALEDAKKKYVGPNPNILALPKTFKTAAVHLCMKNDPNIGPEFCH
;
A
#
# COMPACT_ATOMS: atom_id res chain seq x y z
N MET A 1 12.65 -3.62 2.24
CA MET A 1 14.12 -3.77 2.15
C MET A 1 14.62 -2.67 1.25
N SER A 2 15.47 -1.77 1.75
CA SER A 2 16.18 -0.80 0.92
C SER A 2 17.65 -1.11 1.00
N ILE A 3 18.30 -1.12 -0.15
CA ILE A 3 19.73 -1.37 -0.26
C ILE A 3 20.44 -0.02 -0.25
N VAL A 4 21.36 0.16 0.68
CA VAL A 4 22.35 1.25 0.62
C VAL A 4 23.57 0.68 -0.09
N ALA A 5 23.97 1.30 -1.19
CA ALA A 5 25.11 0.86 -1.98
C ALA A 5 26.20 1.94 -2.02
N CYS A 6 27.38 1.59 -1.55
CA CYS A 6 28.64 2.27 -1.85
C CYS A 6 29.49 1.31 -2.68
N SER A 7 30.48 1.80 -3.44
CA SER A 7 31.29 0.95 -4.35
C SER A 7 31.76 -0.36 -3.68
N GLY A 8 31.30 -1.50 -4.18
CA GLY A 8 31.65 -2.84 -3.68
C GLY A 8 30.92 -3.32 -2.42
N GLN A 9 29.92 -2.58 -1.91
CA GLN A 9 29.19 -2.89 -0.68
C GLN A 9 27.67 -2.81 -0.89
N ILE A 10 26.97 -3.91 -0.62
CA ILE A 10 25.50 -3.98 -0.56
C ILE A 10 25.12 -4.11 0.92
N ILE A 11 24.45 -3.09 1.47
CA ILE A 11 24.02 -3.09 2.87
C ILE A 11 22.49 -3.05 2.90
N ASN A 12 21.90 -3.96 3.66
CA ASN A 12 20.47 -3.91 3.94
C ASN A 12 20.18 -2.93 5.06
N HIS A 13 19.26 -1.99 4.81
CA HIS A 13 18.76 -1.15 5.88
C HIS A 13 18.03 -2.00 6.93
N ASP A 14 18.53 -1.91 8.16
CA ASP A 14 17.88 -2.45 9.35
C ASP A 14 17.17 -1.33 10.11
N SER A 15 15.83 -1.41 10.14
CA SER A 15 14.97 -0.43 10.82
C SER A 15 15.08 -0.47 12.35
N LYS A 16 15.77 -1.49 12.89
CA LYS A 16 15.95 -1.70 14.33
C LYS A 16 17.35 -1.37 14.84
N ASP A 17 18.30 -1.14 13.94
CA ASP A 17 19.69 -0.85 14.27
C ASP A 17 19.87 0.65 14.59
N TYR A 18 19.42 1.06 15.78
CA TYR A 18 19.48 2.45 16.21
C TYR A 18 20.91 3.01 16.35
N ASP A 19 21.93 2.15 16.46
CA ASP A 19 23.33 2.57 16.48
C ASP A 19 23.79 3.08 15.10
N ASN A 20 23.14 2.61 14.02
CA ASN A 20 23.35 3.05 12.65
C ASN A 20 22.19 3.91 12.10
N LEU A 21 21.42 4.55 12.99
CA LEU A 21 20.41 5.55 12.64
C LEU A 21 20.72 6.90 13.28
N VAL A 22 20.46 7.97 12.53
CA VAL A 22 20.61 9.35 13.01
C VAL A 22 19.22 9.91 13.28
N ASN A 23 18.99 10.39 14.50
CA ASN A 23 17.77 11.11 14.88
C ASN A 23 17.87 12.57 14.44
N LEU A 24 16.95 13.03 13.59
CA LEU A 24 16.91 14.40 13.07
C LEU A 24 15.79 15.23 13.70
N GLY A 25 15.22 14.76 14.82
CA GLY A 25 14.11 15.39 15.51
C GLY A 25 12.78 15.09 14.83
N THR A 26 11.99 16.14 14.60
CA THR A 26 10.65 16.02 14.03
C THR A 26 10.40 16.97 12.87
N THR A 27 9.44 16.63 12.01
CA THR A 27 8.86 17.60 11.07
C THR A 27 8.08 18.68 11.83
N LYS A 28 7.63 19.73 11.11
CA LYS A 28 6.75 20.76 11.69
C LYS A 28 5.44 20.20 12.26
N ARG A 29 4.99 19.03 11.77
CA ARG A 29 3.80 18.34 12.28
C ARG A 29 4.06 17.43 13.46
N GLY A 30 5.32 17.33 13.91
CA GLY A 30 5.72 16.45 15.00
C GLY A 30 6.04 15.02 14.56
N ASP A 31 6.16 14.74 13.26
CA ASP A 31 6.47 13.39 12.79
C ASP A 31 7.94 13.07 13.05
N PRO A 32 8.28 11.94 13.70
CA PRO A 32 9.66 11.55 13.94
C PRO A 32 10.45 11.37 12.64
N VAL A 33 11.62 11.99 12.55
CA VAL A 33 12.50 11.90 11.38
C VAL A 33 13.81 11.27 11.78
N TRP A 34 14.13 10.17 11.11
CA TRP A 34 15.40 9.48 11.23
C TRP A 34 15.99 9.26 9.85
N ILE A 35 17.23 8.80 9.79
CA ILE A 35 17.85 8.37 8.54
C ILE A 35 18.94 7.35 8.82
N ASN A 36 19.15 6.44 7.88
CA ASN A 36 20.30 5.56 7.86
C ASN A 36 21.62 6.36 7.92
N LYS A 37 22.48 6.05 8.89
CA LYS A 37 23.74 6.76 9.13
C LYS A 37 24.67 6.77 7.92
N TYR A 38 24.75 5.68 7.17
CA TYR A 38 25.56 5.61 5.94
C TYR A 38 25.08 6.59 4.88
N VAL A 39 23.76 6.79 4.76
CA VAL A 39 23.18 7.77 3.82
C VAL A 39 23.43 9.20 4.32
N TYR A 40 23.30 9.43 5.62
CA TYR A 40 23.55 10.73 6.24
C TYR A 40 25.01 11.19 6.05
N ASP A 41 25.96 10.28 6.27
CA ASP A 41 27.39 10.56 6.18
C ASP A 41 27.92 10.61 4.73
N ALA A 42 27.20 10.06 3.75
CA ALA A 42 27.65 9.98 2.35
C ALA A 42 27.83 11.36 1.69
N ASP A 43 28.92 11.58 0.95
CA ASP A 43 29.15 12.84 0.21
C ASP A 43 28.01 13.16 -0.78
N VAL A 44 27.46 12.11 -1.40
CA VAL A 44 26.32 12.18 -2.33
C VAL A 44 25.35 11.05 -2.01
N ALA A 45 24.07 11.39 -1.79
CA ALA A 45 23.00 10.44 -1.59
C ALA A 45 22.13 10.33 -2.86
N ILE A 46 22.17 9.16 -3.52
CA ILE A 46 21.40 8.88 -4.73
C ILE A 46 20.26 7.91 -4.41
N LEU A 47 19.03 8.29 -4.75
CA LEU A 47 17.85 7.42 -4.63
C LEU A 47 17.45 6.93 -6.02
N ILE A 48 17.43 5.62 -6.24
CA ILE A 48 17.13 5.02 -7.54
C ILE A 48 15.86 4.19 -7.42
N GLY A 49 14.89 4.41 -8.30
CA GLY A 49 13.76 3.49 -8.44
C GLY A 49 12.78 3.89 -9.52
N HIS A 50 11.50 3.99 -9.16
CA HIS A 50 10.43 4.12 -10.15
C HIS A 50 9.28 5.01 -9.70
N THR A 51 8.65 5.68 -10.67
CA THR A 51 7.41 6.44 -10.52
C THR A 51 6.24 5.61 -11.06
N MET A 52 5.56 4.88 -10.18
CA MET A 52 4.41 4.01 -10.52
C MET A 52 3.23 4.31 -9.62
N GLY A 53 2.01 4.23 -10.18
CA GLY A 53 0.77 4.41 -9.43
C GLY A 53 0.68 3.50 -8.21
N ASN A 54 0.67 4.10 -7.02
CA ASN A 54 0.75 3.42 -5.75
C ASN A 54 -0.42 3.83 -4.84
N PRO A 55 -1.10 2.88 -4.17
CA PRO A 55 -2.23 3.20 -3.31
C PRO A 55 -1.85 4.08 -2.10
N TYR A 56 -0.58 4.11 -1.71
CA TYR A 56 -0.06 4.91 -0.61
C TYR A 56 0.57 6.19 -1.15
N GLY A 57 -0.19 7.30 -1.15
CA GLY A 57 0.29 8.63 -1.51
C GLY A 57 0.52 8.87 -3.02
N GLY A 58 -0.25 8.22 -3.89
CA GLY A 58 -0.29 8.51 -5.33
C GLY A 58 0.73 7.74 -6.16
N TYR A 59 2.02 7.95 -5.87
CA TYR A 59 3.15 7.40 -6.63
C TYR A 59 4.22 6.75 -5.74
N SER A 60 4.98 5.80 -6.29
CA SER A 60 6.31 5.48 -5.77
C SER A 60 7.33 6.54 -6.19
N GLY A 61 8.57 6.44 -5.70
CA GLY A 61 9.64 7.37 -6.07
C GLY A 61 9.62 8.68 -5.30
N GLY A 62 10.53 9.58 -5.69
CA GLY A 62 10.77 10.86 -5.01
C GLY A 62 11.03 10.69 -3.51
N TYR A 63 10.43 11.53 -2.68
CA TYR A 63 10.65 11.45 -1.22
C TYR A 63 10.07 10.21 -0.55
N LYS A 64 9.23 9.43 -1.25
CA LYS A 64 8.74 8.16 -0.70
C LYS A 64 9.86 7.14 -0.52
N HIS A 65 10.90 7.20 -1.36
CA HIS A 65 12.12 6.39 -1.21
C HIS A 65 12.66 6.50 0.20
N CYS A 66 12.96 7.73 0.63
CA CYS A 66 13.64 7.95 1.89
C CYS A 66 12.67 7.84 3.07
N ALA A 67 11.45 8.38 2.94
CA ALA A 67 10.45 8.38 4.01
C ALA A 67 10.01 6.97 4.45
N THR A 68 10.01 5.99 3.54
CA THR A 68 9.59 4.60 3.86
C THR A 68 10.73 3.58 3.79
N GLY A 69 11.81 3.89 3.09
CA GLY A 69 12.85 2.93 2.78
C GLY A 69 14.02 2.88 3.76
N ILE A 70 14.36 4.00 4.41
CA ILE A 70 15.59 4.14 5.24
C ILE A 70 15.29 4.73 6.61
N ASN A 71 14.12 4.41 7.15
CA ASN A 71 13.57 4.92 8.39
C ASN A 71 13.20 3.77 9.36
N PRO A 72 13.31 3.98 10.68
CA PRO A 72 12.77 3.06 11.67
C PRO A 72 11.24 3.04 11.60
N TRP A 73 10.65 1.97 12.15
CA TRP A 73 9.20 1.79 12.15
C TRP A 73 8.43 2.95 12.80
N THR A 74 9.03 3.64 13.77
CA THR A 74 8.42 4.79 14.47
C THR A 74 8.19 5.99 13.55
N SER A 75 9.08 6.22 12.57
CA SER A 75 8.86 7.25 11.54
C SER A 75 7.81 6.79 10.54
N ILE A 76 7.83 5.51 10.14
CA ILE A 76 6.83 4.92 9.24
C ILE A 76 5.41 4.98 9.86
N ALA A 77 5.31 4.84 11.18
CA ALA A 77 4.08 4.95 11.96
C ALA A 77 3.47 6.36 11.95
N ALA A 78 4.20 7.39 11.54
CA ALA A 78 3.67 8.74 11.40
C ALA A 78 2.68 8.88 10.22
N HIS A 79 2.75 7.98 9.24
CA HIS A 79 1.90 8.02 8.05
C HIS A 79 1.19 6.70 7.71
N HIS A 80 1.66 5.54 8.18
CA HIS A 80 0.96 4.26 7.98
C HIS A 80 0.00 3.90 9.12
N VAL A 81 -0.90 4.82 9.46
CA VAL A 81 -1.83 4.68 10.58
C VAL A 81 -3.24 5.14 10.20
N PRO A 82 -4.28 4.73 10.96
CA PRO A 82 -5.67 5.06 10.65
C PRO A 82 -5.93 6.56 10.55
N SER A 83 -5.31 7.37 11.43
CA SER A 83 -5.46 8.84 11.44
C SER A 83 -4.97 9.52 10.16
N VAL A 84 -4.20 8.83 9.32
CA VAL A 84 -3.73 9.30 8.01
C VAL A 84 -4.45 8.56 6.88
N MET A 85 -4.53 7.24 6.94
CA MET A 85 -5.10 6.42 5.86
C MET A 85 -6.63 6.47 5.76
N HIS A 86 -7.35 6.81 6.83
CA HIS A 86 -8.83 6.87 6.82
C HIS A 86 -9.36 8.28 6.57
N ARG A 87 -8.47 9.22 6.27
CA ARG A 87 -8.87 10.57 5.87
C ARG A 87 -9.52 10.56 4.49
N LYS A 88 -10.39 11.54 4.26
CA LYS A 88 -11.09 11.73 2.98
C LYS A 88 -10.14 12.00 1.80
N ASP A 89 -8.96 12.55 2.06
CA ASP A 89 -7.94 12.84 1.05
C ASP A 89 -7.09 11.60 0.69
N PHE A 90 -7.30 10.45 1.32
CA PHE A 90 -6.58 9.22 1.01
C PHE A 90 -7.23 8.40 -0.10
N THR A 91 -8.57 8.34 -0.13
CA THR A 91 -9.36 7.54 -1.08
C THR A 91 -10.37 8.44 -1.80
N PRO A 92 -10.32 8.57 -3.14
CA PRO A 92 -9.45 7.85 -4.08
C PRO A 92 -7.99 8.31 -4.03
N VAL A 93 -7.10 7.45 -4.53
CA VAL A 93 -5.66 7.75 -4.68
C VAL A 93 -5.39 9.05 -5.46
N ASN A 94 -4.47 9.87 -4.95
CA ASN A 94 -4.06 11.16 -5.52
C ASN A 94 -2.65 11.57 -5.05
N GLY A 95 -2.10 12.62 -5.66
CA GLY A 95 -0.80 13.21 -5.31
C GLY A 95 -0.81 14.05 -4.04
N GLU A 96 -1.95 14.59 -3.62
CA GLU A 96 -2.03 15.63 -2.57
C GLU A 96 -2.57 15.12 -1.21
N SER A 97 -2.58 13.81 -1.00
CA SER A 97 -3.01 13.24 0.28
C SER A 97 -2.08 13.70 1.41
N LEU A 98 -2.59 13.79 2.65
CA LEU A 98 -1.75 14.03 3.83
C LEU A 98 -0.57 13.05 3.90
N MET A 99 -0.76 11.79 3.48
CA MET A 99 0.33 10.81 3.41
C MET A 99 1.46 11.26 2.48
N ARG A 100 1.16 11.80 1.28
CA ARG A 100 2.20 12.34 0.39
C ARG A 100 2.93 13.50 1.05
N HIS A 101 2.19 14.48 1.58
CA HIS A 101 2.82 15.62 2.23
C HIS A 101 3.72 15.18 3.40
N LYS A 102 3.35 14.16 4.17
CA LYS A 102 4.23 13.58 5.20
C LYS A 102 5.48 12.94 4.61
N PHE A 103 5.41 12.23 3.49
CA PHE A 103 6.60 11.72 2.81
C PHE A 103 7.55 12.87 2.42
N ASP A 104 7.00 13.92 1.82
CA ASP A 104 7.77 15.09 1.37
C ASP A 104 8.38 15.84 2.56
N GLU A 105 7.62 16.07 3.64
CA GLU A 105 8.10 16.74 4.86
C GLU A 105 9.21 15.95 5.56
N ILE A 106 9.08 14.61 5.66
CA ILE A 106 10.11 13.74 6.23
C ILE A 106 11.37 13.80 5.37
N GLY A 107 11.23 13.64 4.05
CA GLY A 107 12.35 13.68 3.12
C GLY A 107 13.09 15.02 3.09
N MET A 108 12.36 16.14 3.09
CA MET A 108 12.96 17.47 3.18
C MET A 108 13.65 17.72 4.53
N LYS A 109 13.11 17.19 5.64
CA LYS A 109 13.76 17.29 6.95
C LYS A 109 15.04 16.45 7.01
N GLN A 110 15.08 15.31 6.33
CA GLN A 110 16.30 14.54 6.15
C GLN A 110 17.37 15.33 5.40
N GLU A 111 17.01 16.02 4.32
CA GLU A 111 17.94 16.89 3.58
C GLU A 111 18.46 18.05 4.42
N GLU A 112 17.60 18.69 5.20
CA GLU A 112 17.99 19.74 6.16
C GLU A 112 19.03 19.20 7.17
N GLY A 113 18.77 18.04 7.77
CA GLY A 113 19.67 17.41 8.73
C GLY A 113 21.01 17.00 8.12
N MET A 114 21.00 16.48 6.89
CA MET A 114 22.21 16.12 6.17
C MET A 114 23.01 17.33 5.65
N GLY A 115 22.39 18.51 5.56
CA GLY A 115 22.96 19.67 4.87
C GLY A 115 23.13 19.48 3.36
N LYS A 116 22.47 18.48 2.76
CA LYS A 116 22.59 18.12 1.34
C LYS A 116 21.27 17.57 0.79
N LYS A 117 21.08 17.69 -0.53
CA LYS A 117 19.87 17.24 -1.23
C LYS A 117 20.02 15.81 -1.73
N PHE A 118 18.93 15.05 -1.77
CA PHE A 118 18.88 13.78 -2.48
C PHE A 118 18.90 14.01 -3.99
N PHE A 119 19.77 13.29 -4.69
CA PHE A 119 19.68 13.14 -6.14
C PHE A 119 18.83 11.90 -6.44
N CYS A 120 17.67 12.07 -7.05
CA CYS A 120 16.82 10.95 -7.44
C CYS A 120 17.02 10.57 -8.90
N CYS A 121 16.82 9.30 -9.23
CA CYS A 121 16.75 8.76 -10.59
C CYS A 121 15.58 7.76 -10.64
N ASP A 122 14.42 8.23 -11.11
CA ASP A 122 13.20 7.43 -11.15
C ASP A 122 12.74 7.16 -12.59
N ALA A 123 12.46 5.89 -12.86
CA ALA A 123 11.87 5.47 -14.12
C ALA A 123 10.33 5.40 -14.03
N VAL A 124 9.63 5.96 -15.02
CA VAL A 124 8.23 5.57 -15.27
C VAL A 124 8.27 4.24 -16.01
N LEU A 125 7.48 3.27 -15.54
CA LEU A 125 7.48 1.92 -16.10
C LEU A 125 6.16 1.58 -16.81
N ASP A 126 6.26 0.82 -17.89
CA ASP A 126 5.09 0.25 -18.55
C ASP A 126 4.61 -1.05 -17.88
N THR A 127 3.62 -1.71 -18.49
CA THR A 127 3.03 -2.96 -18.00
C THR A 127 3.99 -4.15 -17.97
N LYS A 128 5.13 -4.06 -18.67
CA LYS A 128 6.18 -5.09 -18.72
C LYS A 128 7.44 -4.65 -17.96
N SER A 129 7.32 -3.65 -17.08
CA SER A 129 8.43 -3.09 -16.30
C SER A 129 9.56 -2.49 -17.15
N ARG A 130 9.29 -2.11 -18.40
CA ARG A 130 10.27 -1.40 -19.26
C ARG A 130 10.27 0.08 -18.87
N GLN A 131 11.45 0.70 -18.85
CA GLN A 131 11.55 2.14 -18.64
C GLN A 131 11.01 2.87 -19.89
N ILE A 132 9.96 3.68 -19.71
CA ILE A 132 9.39 4.51 -20.78
C ILE A 132 9.76 5.98 -20.65
N GLU A 133 10.21 6.39 -19.47
CA GLU A 133 10.80 7.69 -19.18
C GLU A 133 11.71 7.57 -17.96
N ILE A 134 12.80 8.32 -17.92
CA ILE A 134 13.69 8.41 -16.75
C ILE A 134 13.79 9.89 -16.38
N ASN A 135 13.55 10.19 -15.12
CA ASN A 135 13.67 11.53 -14.57
C ASN A 135 14.72 11.54 -13.47
N SER A 136 15.69 12.46 -13.57
CA SER A 136 16.78 12.56 -12.61
C SER A 136 17.02 14.00 -12.18
N GLY A 137 17.40 14.18 -10.91
CA GLY A 137 17.70 15.49 -10.35
C GLY A 137 17.32 15.60 -8.87
N TYR A 138 17.22 16.83 -8.37
CA TYR A 138 16.78 17.09 -7.01
C TYR A 138 15.36 16.54 -6.78
N ALA A 139 15.19 15.71 -5.74
CA ALA A 139 13.93 15.03 -5.39
C ALA A 139 12.69 15.93 -5.50
N LYS A 140 12.69 17.10 -4.84
CA LYS A 140 11.56 18.06 -4.84
C LYS A 140 11.18 18.56 -6.23
N GLU A 141 12.15 18.79 -7.10
CA GLU A 141 11.93 19.34 -8.44
C GLU A 141 11.63 18.25 -9.47
N MET A 142 12.23 17.07 -9.31
CA MET A 142 12.09 15.94 -10.21
C MET A 142 10.75 15.22 -10.03
N GLN A 143 10.33 14.98 -8.78
CA GLN A 143 9.09 14.27 -8.44
C GLN A 143 7.85 14.76 -9.21
N PRO A 144 7.49 16.07 -9.22
CA PRO A 144 6.32 16.53 -9.96
C PRO A 144 6.48 16.38 -11.49
N LYS A 145 7.71 16.41 -12.02
CA LYS A 145 7.95 16.20 -13.45
C LYS A 145 7.71 14.76 -13.86
N SER A 146 8.19 13.79 -13.07
CA SER A 146 7.99 12.37 -13.36
C SER A 146 6.52 11.94 -13.30
N TRP A 147 5.71 12.65 -12.50
CA TRP A 147 4.28 12.41 -12.40
C TRP A 147 3.55 12.75 -13.70
N ILE A 148 4.03 13.64 -14.56
CA ILE A 148 3.35 13.99 -15.84
C ILE A 148 3.17 12.74 -16.72
N THR A 149 4.25 12.02 -16.99
CA THR A 149 4.19 10.76 -17.75
C THR A 149 3.62 9.62 -16.90
N GLY A 150 3.93 9.62 -15.60
CA GLY A 150 3.29 8.71 -14.63
C GLY A 150 1.76 8.80 -14.64
N ASN A 151 1.18 9.98 -14.87
CA ASN A 151 -0.26 10.25 -14.93
C ASN A 151 -0.86 9.61 -16.18
N LYS A 152 -0.27 9.90 -17.36
CA LYS A 152 -0.68 9.31 -18.64
C LYS A 152 -0.70 7.78 -18.61
N ARG A 153 0.27 7.17 -17.91
CA ARG A 153 0.37 5.70 -17.78
C ARG A 153 -0.58 5.13 -16.72
N THR A 154 -0.83 5.86 -15.64
CA THR A 154 -1.53 5.32 -14.46
C THR A 154 -3.03 5.60 -14.49
N TYR A 155 -3.44 6.80 -14.87
CA TYR A 155 -4.84 7.22 -14.85
C TYR A 155 -5.50 6.90 -16.19
N VAL A 156 -6.47 5.99 -16.17
CA VAL A 156 -7.16 5.51 -17.37
C VAL A 156 -8.60 6.01 -17.36
N HIS A 157 -8.87 7.02 -18.20
CA HIS A 157 -10.17 7.65 -18.40
C HIS A 157 -11.00 6.84 -19.38
N TRP A 158 -11.82 5.94 -18.84
CA TRP A 158 -12.50 4.94 -19.66
C TRP A 158 -13.95 4.71 -19.24
N ALA A 159 -14.25 4.78 -17.95
CA ALA A 159 -15.58 4.40 -17.46
C ALA A 159 -16.64 5.44 -17.84
N GLU A 160 -17.70 4.99 -18.51
CA GLU A 160 -18.86 5.83 -18.86
C GLU A 160 -19.98 5.77 -17.82
N LYS A 161 -19.87 4.81 -16.88
CA LYS A 161 -20.81 4.58 -15.79
C LYS A 161 -20.08 4.07 -14.55
N LYS A 162 -20.72 4.21 -13.39
CA LYS A 162 -20.26 3.56 -12.16
C LYS A 162 -20.64 2.07 -12.17
N TYR A 163 -19.85 1.28 -11.43
CA TYR A 163 -20.00 -0.17 -11.35
C TYR A 163 -20.42 -0.61 -9.95
N ASP A 164 -21.45 -1.45 -9.92
CA ASP A 164 -22.06 -1.99 -8.70
C ASP A 164 -21.39 -3.28 -8.26
N VAL A 165 -20.80 -4.03 -9.19
CA VAL A 165 -20.05 -5.25 -8.89
C VAL A 165 -18.70 -5.20 -9.59
N ILE A 166 -17.61 -5.42 -8.86
CA ILE A 166 -16.26 -5.59 -9.42
C ILE A 166 -15.77 -7.01 -9.14
N VAL A 167 -15.30 -7.68 -10.19
CA VAL A 167 -14.91 -9.09 -10.16
C VAL A 167 -13.43 -9.25 -10.51
N PHE A 168 -12.64 -9.93 -9.66
CA PHE A 168 -11.21 -10.17 -9.92
C PHE A 168 -10.66 -11.39 -9.15
N GLY A 169 -9.44 -11.82 -9.46
CA GLY A 169 -8.73 -12.84 -8.68
C GLY A 169 -7.79 -12.22 -7.65
N MET A 170 -7.69 -12.82 -6.46
CA MET A 170 -6.70 -12.43 -5.44
C MET A 170 -5.28 -12.85 -5.87
N PRO A 171 -4.24 -12.12 -5.43
CA PRO A 171 -2.87 -12.39 -5.83
C PRO A 171 -2.28 -13.60 -5.09
N GLN A 172 -1.36 -14.34 -5.73
CA GLN A 172 -0.38 -15.14 -4.97
C GLN A 172 0.73 -14.22 -4.46
N PHE A 173 1.35 -13.46 -5.38
CA PHE A 173 2.32 -12.43 -5.07
C PHE A 173 1.75 -11.04 -5.36
N PHE A 174 1.89 -10.13 -4.40
CA PHE A 174 1.62 -8.70 -4.56
C PHE A 174 2.51 -7.94 -3.58
N HIS A 175 2.85 -6.67 -3.85
CA HIS A 175 3.65 -5.71 -3.04
C HIS A 175 4.62 -6.23 -1.97
N TYR A 176 4.14 -6.98 -0.98
CA TYR A 176 4.82 -7.44 0.22
C TYR A 176 5.11 -8.94 0.25
N GLY A 177 4.90 -9.68 -0.84
CA GLY A 177 5.39 -11.07 -0.93
C GLY A 177 4.36 -12.08 -1.39
N ASP A 178 4.76 -13.34 -1.33
CA ASP A 178 3.91 -14.49 -1.59
C ASP A 178 2.90 -14.68 -0.46
N GLY A 179 1.70 -15.14 -0.80
CA GLY A 179 0.63 -15.38 0.18
C GLY A 179 -0.31 -14.22 0.44
N MET A 180 -0.17 -13.10 -0.28
CA MET A 180 -1.02 -11.93 -0.06
C MET A 180 -2.51 -12.18 -0.35
N GLY A 181 -2.87 -13.21 -1.12
CA GLY A 181 -4.27 -13.58 -1.38
C GLY A 181 -4.85 -14.58 -0.39
N THR A 182 -4.04 -15.16 0.49
CA THR A 182 -4.44 -16.25 1.42
C THR A 182 -4.34 -15.81 2.87
N ASN A 183 -3.31 -15.04 3.24
CA ASN A 183 -3.20 -14.45 4.59
C ASN A 183 -4.34 -13.44 4.83
N PRO A 184 -5.08 -13.55 5.96
CA PRO A 184 -6.26 -12.74 6.23
C PRO A 184 -6.05 -11.23 6.29
N ILE A 185 -4.96 -10.79 6.91
CA ILE A 185 -4.65 -9.36 6.99
C ILE A 185 -4.15 -8.85 5.64
N MET A 186 -3.35 -9.65 4.93
CA MET A 186 -2.76 -9.24 3.66
C MET A 186 -3.78 -9.19 2.52
N PHE A 187 -4.74 -10.12 2.45
CA PHE A 187 -5.77 -10.05 1.42
C PHE A 187 -6.69 -8.85 1.63
N MET A 188 -6.94 -8.43 2.88
CA MET A 188 -7.70 -7.22 3.18
C MET A 188 -6.97 -5.98 2.65
N GLN A 189 -5.65 -5.94 2.77
CA GLN A 189 -4.85 -4.89 2.15
C GLN A 189 -4.94 -4.93 0.62
N ALA A 190 -4.90 -6.12 0.01
CA ALA A 190 -5.00 -6.25 -1.45
C ALA A 190 -6.38 -5.80 -1.99
N LEU A 191 -7.47 -6.12 -1.28
CA LEU A 191 -8.81 -5.61 -1.57
C LEU A 191 -8.86 -4.08 -1.46
N SER A 192 -8.30 -3.54 -0.38
CA SER A 192 -8.25 -2.09 -0.14
C SER A 192 -7.46 -1.36 -1.22
N ALA A 193 -6.36 -1.95 -1.70
CA ALA A 193 -5.60 -1.40 -2.82
C ALA A 193 -6.47 -1.25 -4.09
N GLN A 194 -7.40 -2.18 -4.35
CA GLN A 194 -8.33 -2.06 -5.48
C GLN A 194 -9.38 -0.96 -5.24
N VAL A 195 -9.92 -0.85 -4.02
CA VAL A 195 -10.79 0.28 -3.64
C VAL A 195 -10.09 1.62 -3.88
N ILE A 196 -8.89 1.79 -3.34
CA ILE A 196 -8.13 3.04 -3.42
C ILE A 196 -7.89 3.46 -4.87
N ARG A 197 -7.58 2.49 -5.76
CA ARG A 197 -7.32 2.71 -7.19
C ARG A 197 -8.59 2.94 -8.01
N HIS A 198 -9.72 2.36 -7.61
CA HIS A 198 -10.94 2.31 -8.43
C HIS A 198 -12.14 3.04 -7.82
N LYS A 199 -12.00 3.70 -6.66
CA LYS A 199 -13.12 4.38 -5.98
C LYS A 199 -13.91 5.33 -6.89
N ARG A 200 -13.26 5.98 -7.85
CA ARG A 200 -13.89 6.91 -8.82
C ARG A 200 -14.98 6.26 -9.67
N ILE A 201 -14.84 4.98 -9.97
CA ILE A 201 -15.77 4.22 -10.82
C ILE A 201 -16.70 3.31 -10.02
N MET A 202 -16.54 3.23 -8.69
CA MET A 202 -17.39 2.43 -7.83
C MET A 202 -18.71 3.17 -7.59
N SER A 203 -19.83 2.43 -7.62
CA SER A 203 -21.09 2.94 -7.06
C SER A 203 -21.02 3.00 -5.54
N ASP A 204 -21.97 3.71 -4.93
CA ASP A 204 -22.00 3.86 -3.47
C ASP A 204 -22.34 2.53 -2.77
N ASN A 205 -22.98 1.60 -3.49
CA ASN A 205 -23.34 0.26 -3.02
C ASN A 205 -22.44 -0.86 -3.60
N CYS A 206 -21.21 -0.53 -3.97
CA CYS A 206 -20.34 -1.43 -4.71
C CYS A 206 -20.01 -2.72 -3.92
N VAL A 207 -20.09 -3.86 -4.59
CA VAL A 207 -19.74 -5.18 -4.08
C VAL A 207 -18.52 -5.72 -4.82
N PHE A 208 -17.59 -6.33 -4.09
CA PHE A 208 -16.49 -7.09 -4.69
C PHE A 208 -16.80 -8.58 -4.69
N ILE A 209 -16.48 -9.27 -5.79
CA ILE A 209 -16.51 -10.74 -5.88
C ILE A 209 -15.15 -11.22 -6.34
N CYS A 210 -14.45 -11.94 -5.47
CA CYS A 210 -13.06 -12.29 -5.65
C CYS A 210 -12.84 -13.80 -5.58
N SER A 211 -11.99 -14.38 -6.42
CA SER A 211 -11.51 -15.75 -6.24
C SER A 211 -10.22 -15.79 -5.45
N SER A 212 -10.10 -16.70 -4.49
CA SER A 212 -8.84 -17.00 -3.79
C SER A 212 -8.80 -18.48 -3.39
N SER A 213 -7.61 -19.08 -3.34
CA SER A 213 -7.44 -20.45 -2.83
C SER A 213 -7.84 -20.57 -1.37
N LEU A 214 -7.60 -19.52 -0.56
CA LEU A 214 -7.81 -19.53 0.90
C LEU A 214 -7.43 -20.88 1.52
N ASP A 215 -6.23 -21.37 1.25
CA ASP A 215 -5.68 -22.63 1.78
C ASP A 215 -5.44 -22.59 3.31
N GLY A 216 -5.54 -21.38 3.88
CA GLY A 216 -5.33 -21.08 5.30
C GLY A 216 -3.87 -21.18 5.71
N ASP A 217 -2.95 -21.03 4.75
CA ASP A 217 -1.59 -20.66 5.06
C ASP A 217 -1.53 -19.15 5.37
N PHE A 218 -0.97 -18.82 6.52
CA PHE A 218 -0.74 -17.43 6.92
C PHE A 218 0.62 -16.92 6.41
N HIS A 219 1.46 -17.77 5.81
CA HIS A 219 2.83 -17.42 5.43
C HIS A 219 3.58 -16.81 6.62
N GLU A 220 3.61 -17.55 7.72
CA GLU A 220 4.22 -17.13 9.00
C GLU A 220 5.75 -16.95 8.91
N ASP A 221 6.37 -17.49 7.88
CA ASP A 221 7.76 -17.19 7.50
C ASP A 221 7.93 -15.71 7.15
N LEU A 222 6.98 -15.12 6.42
CA LEU A 222 6.99 -13.69 6.07
C LEU A 222 6.31 -12.82 7.15
N TRP A 223 5.21 -13.30 7.74
CA TRP A 223 4.37 -12.54 8.66
C TRP A 223 4.04 -13.29 9.96
N PRO A 224 5.06 -13.59 10.79
CA PRO A 224 4.93 -14.47 11.96
C PRO A 224 3.97 -13.96 13.04
N TYR A 225 3.63 -12.68 13.01
CA TYR A 225 2.74 -12.02 13.97
C TYR A 225 1.26 -12.08 13.57
N THR A 226 0.94 -12.45 12.34
CA THR A 226 -0.44 -12.35 11.84
C THR A 226 -1.43 -13.34 12.47
N PRO A 227 -1.06 -14.59 12.84
CA PRO A 227 -1.98 -15.46 13.57
C PRO A 227 -2.40 -14.84 14.90
N GLU A 228 -1.43 -14.38 15.69
CA GLU A 228 -1.69 -13.75 16.99
C GLU A 228 -2.49 -12.45 16.86
N MET A 229 -2.20 -11.62 15.85
CA MET A 229 -3.00 -10.43 15.58
C MET A 229 -4.46 -10.75 15.29
N VAL A 230 -4.71 -11.82 14.52
CA VAL A 230 -6.06 -12.27 14.19
C VAL A 230 -6.79 -12.82 15.43
N ASP A 231 -6.09 -13.59 16.27
CA ASP A 231 -6.66 -14.07 17.53
C ASP A 231 -7.05 -12.92 18.46
N ILE A 232 -6.22 -11.88 18.56
CA ILE A 232 -6.54 -10.69 19.33
C ILE A 232 -7.72 -9.95 18.70
N PHE A 233 -7.73 -9.76 17.39
CA PHE A 233 -8.80 -9.07 16.66
C PHE A 233 -10.18 -9.69 16.87
N ASN A 234 -10.28 -11.01 17.14
CA ASN A 234 -11.55 -11.66 17.46
C ASN A 234 -12.27 -11.06 18.70
N ASN A 235 -11.61 -10.21 19.48
CA ASN A 235 -12.18 -9.48 20.62
C ASN A 235 -12.53 -8.01 20.31
N TYR A 236 -12.42 -7.58 19.05
CA TYR A 236 -12.64 -6.21 18.58
C TYR A 236 -13.62 -6.14 17.41
N ASN A 237 -14.02 -4.93 17.02
CA ASN A 237 -15.07 -4.73 16.01
C ASN A 237 -14.50 -4.59 14.60
N VAL A 238 -13.46 -3.76 14.46
CA VAL A 238 -12.82 -3.48 13.17
C VAL A 238 -11.31 -3.63 13.26
N LEU A 239 -10.67 -4.02 12.15
CA LEU A 239 -9.22 -4.27 12.10
C LEU A 239 -8.33 -3.20 12.78
N PRO A 240 -8.59 -1.88 12.62
CA PRO A 240 -7.77 -0.84 13.25
C PRO A 240 -7.91 -0.73 14.77
N ASP A 241 -8.88 -1.40 15.39
CA ASP A 241 -9.08 -1.34 16.84
C ASP A 241 -7.88 -1.92 17.60
N ILE A 242 -7.15 -2.87 17.00
CA ILE A 242 -5.93 -3.43 17.60
C ILE A 242 -4.69 -2.56 17.36
N LYS A 243 -4.79 -1.34 16.82
CA LYS A 243 -3.60 -0.52 16.50
C LYS A 243 -2.71 -0.23 17.72
N ASP A 244 -3.31 -0.13 18.92
CA ASP A 244 -2.64 0.38 20.12
C ASP A 244 -1.62 -0.63 20.70
N ILE A 245 -1.72 -1.91 20.36
CA ILE A 245 -0.71 -2.92 20.72
C ILE A 245 0.49 -2.91 19.75
N GLY A 246 0.45 -2.09 18.71
CA GLY A 246 1.46 -2.07 17.64
C GLY A 246 2.87 -1.81 18.13
N ALA A 247 3.04 -0.96 19.14
CA ALA A 247 4.35 -0.69 19.74
C ALA A 247 4.92 -1.92 20.46
N ALA A 248 4.08 -2.65 21.20
CA ALA A 248 4.50 -3.87 21.92
C ALA A 248 4.96 -4.96 20.94
N PHE A 249 4.22 -5.19 19.86
CA PHE A 249 4.60 -6.13 18.80
C PHE A 249 5.88 -5.69 18.08
N SER A 250 6.00 -4.39 17.79
CA SER A 250 7.16 -3.81 17.09
C SER A 250 8.48 -3.86 17.87
N LEU A 251 8.42 -4.20 19.16
CA LEU A 251 9.57 -4.31 20.05
C LEU A 251 9.80 -5.73 20.56
N ARG A 252 8.97 -6.71 20.15
CA ARG A 252 9.00 -8.06 20.72
C ARG A 252 10.22 -8.85 20.22
N PRO A 253 11.10 -9.37 21.12
CA PRO A 253 12.38 -9.95 20.71
C PRO A 253 12.28 -11.13 19.74
N ASP A 254 11.28 -12.01 19.90
CA ASP A 254 11.05 -13.18 19.05
C ASP A 254 10.71 -12.78 17.60
N PHE A 255 9.90 -11.75 17.40
CA PHE A 255 9.61 -11.25 16.06
C PHE A 255 10.75 -10.43 15.46
N ILE A 256 11.48 -9.68 16.29
CA ILE A 256 12.68 -8.97 15.82
C ILE A 256 13.75 -9.95 15.35
N GLU A 257 13.93 -11.08 16.05
CA GLU A 257 14.82 -12.15 15.61
C GLU A 257 14.42 -12.66 14.21
N LYS A 258 13.14 -12.96 14.00
CA LYS A 258 12.62 -13.37 12.68
C LYS A 258 12.83 -12.31 11.60
N TYR A 259 12.62 -11.03 11.92
CA TYR A 259 12.85 -9.92 10.99
C TYR A 259 14.32 -9.78 10.59
N ARG A 260 15.26 -9.82 11.56
CA ARG A 260 16.68 -9.57 11.30
C ARG A 260 17.38 -10.77 10.66
N ASN A 261 17.00 -11.99 11.05
CA ASN A 261 17.76 -13.20 10.72
C ASN A 261 17.00 -14.22 9.86
N HIS A 262 15.69 -14.03 9.64
CA HIS A 262 14.85 -15.01 8.92
C HIS A 262 13.97 -14.38 7.83
N HIS A 263 14.36 -13.22 7.29
CA HIS A 263 13.69 -12.55 6.17
C HIS A 263 12.20 -12.19 6.38
N ALA A 264 11.69 -12.28 7.61
CA ALA A 264 10.33 -11.87 7.92
C ALA A 264 10.18 -10.35 7.79
N PHE A 265 8.96 -9.87 7.60
CA PHE A 265 8.68 -8.43 7.71
C PHE A 265 8.77 -7.96 9.16
N HIS A 266 9.16 -6.69 9.34
CA HIS A 266 9.09 -6.06 10.66
C HIS A 266 7.65 -6.06 11.20
N PRO A 267 7.39 -6.30 12.51
CA PRO A 267 6.02 -6.45 13.05
C PRO A 267 5.08 -5.28 12.82
N PHE A 268 5.61 -4.05 12.85
CA PHE A 268 4.84 -2.86 12.51
C PHE A 268 4.16 -2.94 11.14
N HIS A 269 4.71 -3.72 10.20
CA HIS A 269 4.10 -3.93 8.90
C HIS A 269 2.67 -4.48 9.03
N GLY A 270 2.41 -5.42 9.95
CA GLY A 270 1.04 -5.89 10.23
C GLY A 270 0.08 -4.76 10.61
N PHE A 271 0.55 -3.80 11.42
CA PHE A 271 -0.26 -2.65 11.88
C PHE A 271 -0.51 -1.62 10.77
N SER A 272 0.44 -1.46 9.84
CA SER A 272 0.21 -0.75 8.58
C SER A 272 -0.85 -1.46 7.73
N MET A 273 -0.80 -2.80 7.66
CA MET A 273 -1.73 -3.58 6.83
C MET A 273 -3.16 -3.59 7.38
N ILE A 274 -3.39 -3.65 8.69
CA ILE A 274 -4.75 -3.50 9.25
C ILE A 274 -5.32 -2.10 9.01
N SER A 275 -4.46 -1.07 9.04
CA SER A 275 -4.86 0.32 8.79
C SER A 275 -5.37 0.48 7.37
N CYS A 276 -4.63 -0.04 6.39
CA CYS A 276 -5.06 -0.03 5.00
C CYS A 276 -6.22 -1.01 4.75
N GLY A 277 -6.14 -2.22 5.29
CA GLY A 277 -7.08 -3.32 5.06
C GLY A 277 -8.53 -2.99 5.42
N HIS A 278 -8.73 -2.13 6.41
CA HIS A 278 -10.06 -1.64 6.79
C HIS A 278 -10.74 -0.78 5.71
N ILE A 279 -9.98 -0.17 4.79
CA ILE A 279 -10.55 0.70 3.74
C ILE A 279 -11.50 -0.08 2.84
N ALA A 280 -11.26 -1.38 2.61
CA ALA A 280 -12.15 -2.24 1.87
C ALA A 280 -13.54 -2.33 2.52
N GLU A 281 -13.59 -2.54 3.83
CA GLU A 281 -14.83 -2.57 4.61
C GLU A 281 -15.55 -1.20 4.59
N MET A 282 -14.80 -0.11 4.75
CA MET A 282 -15.37 1.25 4.74
C MET A 282 -16.01 1.66 3.40
N ASN A 283 -15.70 0.98 2.30
CA ASN A 283 -16.01 1.45 0.94
C ASN A 283 -16.74 0.44 0.06
N THR A 284 -17.06 -0.74 0.59
CA THR A 284 -17.83 -1.77 -0.12
C THR A 284 -19.04 -2.17 0.72
N SER A 285 -20.15 -2.48 0.06
CA SER A 285 -21.34 -2.99 0.76
C SER A 285 -21.18 -4.46 1.17
N ALA A 286 -20.40 -5.20 0.39
CA ALA A 286 -20.00 -6.56 0.70
C ALA A 286 -18.78 -6.98 -0.13
N ILE A 287 -18.05 -7.95 0.38
CA ILE A 287 -16.97 -8.63 -0.35
C ILE A 287 -17.24 -10.12 -0.28
N TYR A 288 -17.28 -10.78 -1.43
CA TYR A 288 -17.45 -12.22 -1.56
C TYR A 288 -16.12 -12.86 -1.97
N MET A 289 -15.70 -13.89 -1.24
CA MET A 289 -14.62 -14.80 -1.62
C MET A 289 -15.20 -16.11 -2.17
N VAL A 290 -14.73 -16.50 -3.34
CA VAL A 290 -15.20 -17.67 -4.11
C VAL A 290 -14.08 -18.70 -4.24
N GLY A 291 -14.42 -19.98 -4.07
CA GLY A 291 -13.52 -21.11 -4.36
C GLY A 291 -12.48 -21.41 -3.29
N GLY A 292 -12.62 -20.86 -2.09
CA GLY A 292 -11.67 -21.07 -0.99
C GLY A 292 -11.74 -22.47 -0.37
N GLN A 293 -10.58 -23.08 -0.08
CA GLN A 293 -10.44 -24.39 0.58
C GLN A 293 -10.78 -24.30 2.08
N LYS A 294 -10.33 -23.24 2.75
CA LYS A 294 -10.63 -22.90 4.14
C LYS A 294 -11.36 -21.56 4.22
N PRO A 295 -12.63 -21.48 3.78
CA PRO A 295 -13.38 -20.21 3.70
C PRO A 295 -13.61 -19.53 5.06
N GLY A 296 -13.29 -20.19 6.17
CA GLY A 296 -13.31 -19.59 7.51
C GLY A 296 -12.39 -18.36 7.64
N THR A 297 -11.22 -18.37 6.99
CA THR A 297 -10.26 -17.24 7.08
C THR A 297 -10.82 -15.95 6.50
N ALA A 298 -11.59 -16.04 5.41
CA ALA A 298 -12.33 -14.90 4.86
C ALA A 298 -13.46 -14.45 5.78
N ARG A 299 -14.23 -15.38 6.35
CA ARG A 299 -15.35 -15.03 7.25
C ARG A 299 -14.87 -14.34 8.53
N MET A 300 -13.71 -14.72 9.06
CA MET A 300 -13.09 -14.08 10.22
C MET A 300 -12.80 -12.59 9.98
N MET A 301 -12.54 -12.19 8.74
CA MET A 301 -12.29 -10.79 8.36
C MET A 301 -13.57 -10.04 7.95
N GLY A 302 -14.77 -10.63 8.18
CA GLY A 302 -16.06 -10.02 7.84
C GLY A 302 -16.54 -10.25 6.39
N LEU A 303 -15.83 -11.08 5.61
CA LEU A 303 -16.19 -11.35 4.21
C LEU A 303 -17.24 -12.45 4.11
N LYS A 304 -17.93 -12.48 2.98
CA LYS A 304 -18.88 -13.54 2.62
C LYS A 304 -18.18 -14.60 1.78
N THR A 305 -18.64 -15.84 1.86
CA THR A 305 -18.07 -16.94 1.07
C THR A 305 -19.14 -17.68 0.28
N ARG A 306 -18.86 -18.02 -0.97
CA ARG A 306 -19.73 -18.83 -1.85
C ARG A 306 -18.90 -19.84 -2.63
N ALA A 307 -19.54 -20.90 -3.12
CA ALA A 307 -18.84 -21.91 -3.90
C ALA A 307 -18.48 -21.39 -5.30
N THR A 308 -19.37 -20.60 -5.90
CA THR A 308 -19.22 -20.10 -7.27
C THR A 308 -19.44 -18.59 -7.39
N PHE A 309 -19.02 -18.02 -8.53
CA PHE A 309 -19.25 -16.61 -8.84
C PHE A 309 -20.73 -16.30 -9.04
N GLU A 310 -21.47 -17.24 -9.62
CA GLU A 310 -22.92 -17.15 -9.86
C GLU A 310 -23.68 -17.04 -8.54
N GLU A 311 -23.36 -17.89 -7.56
CA GLU A 311 -23.97 -17.81 -6.23
C GLU A 311 -23.65 -16.50 -5.51
N ALA A 312 -22.42 -16.02 -5.62
CA ALA A 312 -22.01 -14.73 -5.06
C ALA A 312 -22.76 -13.57 -5.71
N LEU A 313 -22.90 -13.58 -7.03
CA LEU A 313 -23.59 -12.55 -7.78
C LEU A 313 -25.09 -12.53 -7.47
N GLU A 314 -25.75 -13.69 -7.40
CA GLU A 314 -27.17 -13.76 -7.06
C GLU A 314 -27.45 -13.31 -5.62
N ASP A 315 -26.58 -13.66 -4.66
CA ASP A 315 -26.68 -13.14 -3.29
C ASP A 315 -26.47 -11.63 -3.25
N ALA A 316 -25.50 -11.12 -4.04
CA ALA A 316 -25.22 -9.69 -4.14
C ALA A 316 -26.39 -8.90 -4.73
N LYS A 317 -26.97 -9.38 -5.84
CA LYS A 317 -28.17 -8.80 -6.46
C LYS A 317 -29.33 -8.72 -5.48
N LYS A 318 -29.57 -9.79 -4.73
CA LYS A 318 -30.68 -9.87 -3.78
C LYS A 318 -30.53 -8.90 -2.61
N LYS A 319 -29.30 -8.66 -2.13
CA LYS A 319 -29.06 -7.95 -0.87
C LYS A 319 -28.52 -6.53 -1.01
N TYR A 320 -27.80 -6.23 -2.09
CA TYR A 320 -26.98 -5.02 -2.16
C TYR A 320 -27.21 -4.21 -3.44
N VAL A 321 -27.23 -4.86 -4.61
CA VAL A 321 -27.10 -4.14 -5.90
C VAL A 321 -28.31 -4.22 -6.83
N GLY A 322 -29.37 -4.95 -6.43
CA GLY A 322 -30.57 -5.12 -7.25
C GLY A 322 -30.38 -6.08 -8.44
N PRO A 323 -31.42 -6.29 -9.27
CA PRO A 323 -31.43 -7.36 -10.28
C PRO A 323 -30.54 -7.11 -11.50
N ASN A 324 -30.23 -5.85 -11.83
CA ASN A 324 -29.51 -5.45 -13.05
C ASN A 324 -28.25 -4.60 -12.75
N PRO A 325 -27.25 -5.13 -12.01
CA PRO A 325 -26.07 -4.36 -11.64
C PRO A 325 -25.14 -4.12 -12.84
N ASN A 326 -24.42 -3.00 -12.82
CA ASN A 326 -23.29 -2.79 -13.70
C ASN A 326 -22.08 -3.58 -13.20
N ILE A 327 -21.64 -4.58 -13.97
CA ILE A 327 -20.54 -5.47 -13.56
C ILE A 327 -19.26 -5.11 -14.33
N LEU A 328 -18.15 -4.97 -13.60
CA LEU A 328 -16.81 -4.83 -14.15
C LEU A 328 -15.96 -6.07 -13.82
N ALA A 329 -15.52 -6.80 -14.84
CA ALA A 329 -14.59 -7.91 -14.67
C ALA A 329 -13.15 -7.47 -14.98
N LEU A 330 -12.23 -7.75 -14.06
CA LEU A 330 -10.81 -7.40 -14.13
C LEU A 330 -9.93 -8.67 -14.05
N PRO A 331 -9.89 -9.52 -15.10
CA PRO A 331 -9.22 -10.81 -15.05
C PRO A 331 -7.69 -10.74 -14.98
N LYS A 332 -7.10 -9.56 -15.23
CA LYS A 332 -5.65 -9.32 -15.17
C LYS A 332 -5.21 -8.59 -13.89
N THR A 333 -6.12 -8.38 -12.93
CA THR A 333 -5.77 -7.78 -11.63
C THR A 333 -4.62 -8.55 -10.99
N PHE A 334 -3.62 -7.83 -10.47
CA PHE A 334 -2.37 -8.34 -9.90
C PHE A 334 -1.43 -9.11 -10.85
N LYS A 335 -1.81 -9.38 -12.10
CA LYS A 335 -0.94 -10.02 -13.12
C LYS A 335 -0.23 -9.00 -14.02
N THR A 336 -0.77 -7.80 -14.10
CA THR A 336 -0.24 -6.69 -14.88
C THR A 336 -0.17 -5.46 -14.01
N ALA A 337 0.76 -4.56 -14.32
CA ALA A 337 0.95 -3.36 -13.52
C ALA A 337 -0.33 -2.52 -13.46
N ALA A 338 -0.80 -2.26 -12.23
CA ALA A 338 -2.12 -1.71 -11.96
C ALA A 338 -2.31 -0.26 -12.44
N VAL A 339 -3.57 0.12 -12.70
CA VAL A 339 -3.99 1.46 -13.15
C VAL A 339 -5.03 2.03 -12.18
N HIS A 340 -5.28 3.34 -12.26
CA HIS A 340 -6.37 4.03 -11.58
C HIS A 340 -7.47 4.27 -12.63
N LEU A 341 -8.55 3.51 -12.54
CA LEU A 341 -9.69 3.68 -13.43
C LEU A 341 -10.45 4.95 -13.05
N CYS A 342 -10.72 5.78 -14.05
CA CYS A 342 -11.38 7.07 -13.90
C CYS A 342 -12.62 7.15 -14.81
N MET A 343 -13.55 8.02 -14.41
CA MET A 343 -14.68 8.38 -15.28
C MET A 343 -14.14 9.08 -16.52
N LYS A 344 -14.70 8.76 -17.69
CA LYS A 344 -14.24 9.25 -19.00
C LYS A 344 -14.22 10.78 -19.09
N ASN A 345 -15.20 11.43 -18.47
CA ASN A 345 -15.38 12.88 -18.47
C ASN A 345 -15.09 13.52 -17.11
N ASP A 346 -14.23 12.92 -16.27
CA ASP A 346 -13.90 13.51 -14.97
C ASP A 346 -13.13 14.84 -15.17
N PRO A 347 -13.73 16.00 -14.84
CA PRO A 347 -13.09 17.30 -15.10
C PRO A 347 -11.92 17.57 -14.15
N ASN A 348 -11.78 16.79 -13.07
CA ASN A 348 -10.81 17.04 -12.01
C ASN A 348 -9.49 16.29 -12.19
N ILE A 349 -9.33 15.54 -13.28
CA ILE A 349 -8.18 14.65 -13.50
C ILE A 349 -7.81 14.76 -14.98
N GLY A 350 -7.27 15.91 -15.36
CA GLY A 350 -6.59 16.07 -16.65
C GLY A 350 -5.10 15.76 -16.54
N PRO A 351 -4.39 15.53 -17.66
CA PRO A 351 -2.92 15.38 -17.67
C PRO A 351 -2.17 16.58 -17.06
N GLU A 352 -2.88 17.69 -16.84
CA GLU A 352 -2.37 18.99 -16.37
C GLU A 352 -2.83 19.31 -14.94
N PHE A 353 -3.69 18.47 -14.34
CA PHE A 353 -4.37 18.73 -13.06
C PHE A 353 -4.06 17.72 -11.94
N CYS A 354 -3.18 16.75 -12.19
CA CYS A 354 -2.62 15.92 -11.12
C CYS A 354 -1.42 16.62 -10.46
N HIS A 355 -1.68 17.82 -9.93
CA HIS A 355 -0.90 18.38 -8.84
C HIS A 355 -1.52 17.86 -7.56
#